data_AF-A0A540VPQ3-F1
#
_entry.id   AF-A0A540VPQ3-F1
#
_cell.length_a   1.000
_cell.length_b   1.000
_cell.length_c   1.000
_cell.angle_alpha   90.00
_cell.angle_beta   90.00
_cell.angle_gamma   90.00
#
_symmetry.space_group_name_H-M   'P 1'
#
loop_
_entity.id
_entity.type
_entity.pdbx_description
1 polymer ?
#
loop_
_entity_poly.entity_id
_entity_poly.type
_entity_poly.pdbx_seq_one_letter_code
_entity_poly.pdbx_strand_id
1 'polypeptide(L)'
;MTRKWTKKGALRTVPEDFGSGWLDALDSRTSLARHMRDRFEAFADDLGGSDQLSYAQRSLVERALWLEFWLADQERQLATGAEFDVGKWVQAANSLQGIYSKLGLHRVAKDVPTLATYIASKEGKQ
;
A
#
# COMPACT_ATOMS: atom_id res chain seq x y z
N MET A 1 19.87 11.71 -7.32
CA MET A 1 19.66 12.79 -6.33
C MET A 1 18.67 12.30 -5.29
N THR A 2 19.11 11.95 -4.08
CA THR A 2 18.21 11.54 -2.99
C THR A 2 17.67 12.82 -2.33
N ARG A 3 16.40 13.14 -2.56
CA ARG A 3 15.72 14.22 -1.81
C ARG A 3 15.74 13.83 -0.33
N LYS A 4 16.65 14.45 0.44
CA LYS A 4 16.68 14.33 1.90
C LYS A 4 15.70 15.36 2.45
N TRP A 5 14.61 14.90 3.04
CA TRP A 5 13.65 15.74 3.73
C TRP A 5 14.35 16.48 4.88
N THR A 6 14.48 17.80 4.76
CA THR A 6 15.44 18.58 5.56
C THR A 6 14.97 18.93 6.97
N LYS A 7 13.70 18.66 7.33
CA LYS A 7 13.19 18.84 8.70
C LYS A 7 12.12 17.79 9.06
N LYS A 8 12.34 17.06 10.15
CA LYS A 8 11.33 16.18 10.77
C LYS A 8 10.12 17.04 11.16
N GLY A 9 8.93 16.64 10.72
CA GLY A 9 7.69 17.35 11.06
C GLY A 9 7.33 18.57 10.21
N ALA A 10 7.94 18.77 9.03
CA ALA A 10 7.64 19.91 8.15
C ALA A 10 6.55 19.63 7.11
N LEU A 11 6.36 18.38 6.69
CA LEU A 11 5.39 18.03 5.65
C LEU A 11 3.99 17.89 6.23
N ARG A 12 3.02 18.59 5.65
CA ARG A 12 1.60 18.47 6.07
C ARG A 12 0.82 17.46 5.23
N THR A 13 1.37 17.05 4.10
CA THR A 13 0.80 16.09 3.15
C THR A 13 1.87 15.10 2.69
N VAL A 14 1.45 13.96 2.14
CA VAL A 14 2.35 13.04 1.43
C VAL A 14 2.92 13.78 0.22
N PRO A 15 4.25 13.71 -0.02
CA PRO A 15 4.87 14.43 -1.12
C PRO A 15 4.45 13.89 -2.48
N GLU A 16 4.35 14.77 -3.47
CA GLU A 16 4.01 14.42 -4.87
C GLU A 16 5.03 13.49 -5.52
N ASP A 17 6.30 13.59 -5.11
CA ASP A 17 7.37 12.69 -5.55
C ASP A 17 7.85 11.83 -4.39
N PHE A 18 8.10 10.55 -4.66
CA PHE A 18 8.67 9.66 -3.67
C PHE A 18 10.10 10.06 -3.28
N GLY A 19 10.36 10.06 -1.97
CA GLY A 19 11.70 10.10 -1.40
C GLY A 19 11.73 9.35 -0.07
N SER A 20 12.73 8.50 0.16
CA SER A 20 12.88 7.74 1.42
C SER A 20 12.86 8.65 2.64
N GLY A 21 12.21 8.22 3.73
CA GLY A 21 12.09 9.01 4.96
C GLY A 21 11.03 10.11 4.89
N TRP A 22 10.17 10.12 3.87
CA TRP A 22 9.06 11.08 3.77
C TRP A 22 8.08 10.94 4.95
N LEU A 23 7.87 9.71 5.42
CA LEU A 23 6.97 9.39 6.52
C LEU A 23 7.42 10.07 7.82
N ASP A 24 8.73 10.03 8.10
CA ASP A 24 9.33 10.68 9.26
C ASP A 24 9.27 12.22 9.15
N ALA A 25 9.27 12.73 7.92
CA ALA A 25 9.18 14.17 7.65
C ALA A 25 7.77 14.76 7.85
N LEU A 26 6.73 13.94 8.00
CA LEU A 26 5.36 14.41 8.27
C LEU A 26 5.23 15.09 9.64
N ASP A 27 4.55 16.25 9.67
CA ASP A 27 4.17 16.98 10.89
C ASP A 27 3.32 16.09 11.78
N SER A 28 3.89 15.65 12.90
CA SER A 28 3.29 14.68 13.82
C SER A 28 1.97 15.15 14.44
N ARG A 29 1.69 16.46 14.40
CA ARG A 29 0.43 17.03 14.90
C ARG A 29 -0.73 16.79 13.95
N THR A 30 -0.47 16.48 12.68
CA THR A 30 -1.52 16.23 11.68
C THR A 30 -2.17 14.86 11.86
N SER A 31 -3.46 14.75 11.55
CA SER A 31 -4.18 13.46 11.51
C SER A 31 -3.57 12.52 10.48
N LEU A 32 -3.16 13.05 9.33
CA LEU A 32 -2.48 12.29 8.27
C LEU A 32 -1.21 11.62 8.78
N ALA A 33 -0.36 12.34 9.51
CA ALA A 33 0.88 11.77 10.04
C ALA A 33 0.62 10.65 11.06
N ARG A 34 -0.44 10.76 11.87
CA ARG A 34 -0.85 9.67 12.77
C ARG A 34 -1.30 8.46 11.96
N HIS A 35 -2.25 8.66 11.05
CA HIS A 35 -2.80 7.59 10.22
C HIS A 35 -1.73 6.86 9.39
N MET A 36 -0.77 7.58 8.81
CA MET A 36 0.31 6.97 8.03
C MET A 36 1.30 6.19 8.90
N ARG A 37 1.54 6.63 10.15
CA ARG A 37 2.34 5.85 11.11
C ARG A 37 1.60 4.62 11.59
N ASP A 38 0.31 4.73 11.89
CA ASP A 38 -0.51 3.59 12.29
C ASP A 38 -0.54 2.51 11.20
N ARG A 39 -0.64 2.92 9.92
CA ARG A 39 -0.54 1.99 8.78
C ARG A 39 0.85 1.39 8.63
N PHE A 40 1.90 2.17 8.85
CA PHE A 40 3.28 1.66 8.83
C PHE A 40 3.49 0.60 9.90
N GLU A 41 3.07 0.86 11.14
CA GLU A 41 3.18 -0.11 12.23
C GLU A 41 2.34 -1.35 11.96
N ALA A 42 1.08 -1.21 11.50
CA ALA A 42 0.26 -2.37 11.14
C ALA A 42 0.92 -3.26 10.07
N PHE A 43 1.51 -2.65 9.04
CA PHE A 43 2.25 -3.39 8.02
C PHE A 43 3.50 -4.04 8.61
N ALA A 44 4.24 -3.31 9.44
CA ALA A 44 5.44 -3.84 10.07
C ALA A 44 5.10 -5.02 10.99
N ASP A 45 4.01 -4.95 11.74
CA ASP A 45 3.51 -6.01 12.62
C ASP A 45 3.15 -7.27 11.83
N ASP A 46 2.50 -7.14 10.67
CA ASP A 46 2.23 -8.27 9.75
C ASP A 46 3.52 -8.96 9.27
N LEU A 47 4.65 -8.24 9.31
CA LEU A 47 5.98 -8.72 8.92
C LEU A 47 6.87 -9.10 10.11
N GLY A 48 6.33 -9.14 11.33
CA GLY A 48 7.04 -9.53 12.55
C GLY A 48 7.52 -8.37 13.43
N GLY A 49 7.06 -7.14 13.16
CA GLY A 49 7.36 -5.92 13.91
C GLY A 49 8.43 -5.04 13.25
N SER A 50 8.36 -3.73 13.50
CA SER A 50 9.22 -2.72 12.86
C SER A 50 10.72 -2.89 13.13
N ASP A 51 11.09 -3.40 14.31
CA ASP A 51 12.48 -3.72 14.67
C ASP A 51 13.04 -4.96 13.95
N GLN A 52 12.18 -5.82 13.38
CA GLN A 52 12.58 -7.01 12.64
C GLN A 52 12.75 -6.77 11.13
N LEU A 53 12.33 -5.60 10.64
CA LEU A 53 12.42 -5.27 9.23
C LEU A 53 13.87 -5.02 8.80
N SER A 54 14.31 -5.75 7.78
CA SER A 54 15.51 -5.35 7.04
C SER A 54 15.31 -3.96 6.40
N TYR A 55 16.42 -3.28 6.10
CA TYR A 55 16.38 -2.00 5.39
C TYR A 55 15.55 -2.08 4.09
N ALA A 56 15.68 -3.17 3.33
CA ALA A 56 14.94 -3.36 2.09
C ALA A 56 13.44 -3.47 2.33
N GLN A 57 13.02 -4.23 3.35
CA GLN A 57 11.60 -4.34 3.72
C GLN A 57 11.06 -2.99 4.18
N ARG A 58 11.77 -2.27 5.05
CA ARG A 58 11.36 -0.92 5.48
C ARG A 58 11.18 0.03 4.30
N SER A 59 12.13 0.04 3.36
CA SER A 59 12.02 0.87 2.15
C SER A 59 10.84 0.48 1.26
N LEU A 60 10.50 -0.81 1.19
CA LEU A 60 9.36 -1.29 0.41
C LEU A 60 8.04 -0.91 1.08
N VAL A 61 7.91 -1.03 2.40
CA VAL A 61 6.74 -0.58 3.17
C VAL A 61 6.53 0.94 3.01
N GLU A 62 7.57 1.76 3.17
CA GLU A 62 7.46 3.20 2.96
C GLU A 62 7.00 3.58 1.54
N ARG A 63 7.40 2.77 0.54
CA ARG A 63 7.02 2.99 -0.85
C ARG A 63 5.60 2.52 -1.15
N ALA A 64 5.18 1.43 -0.52
CA ALA A 64 3.80 0.96 -0.59
C ALA A 64 2.84 2.03 -0.07
N LEU A 65 3.07 2.55 1.14
CA LEU A 65 2.21 3.59 1.72
C LEU A 65 2.13 4.85 0.85
N TRP A 66 3.24 5.23 0.23
CA TRP A 66 3.26 6.35 -0.70
C TRP A 66 2.42 6.09 -1.95
N LEU A 67 2.55 4.90 -2.55
CA LEU A 67 1.76 4.49 -3.71
C LEU A 67 0.27 4.36 -3.38
N GLU A 68 -0.08 3.83 -2.22
CA GLU A 68 -1.47 3.74 -1.75
C GLU A 68 -2.11 5.12 -1.63
N PHE A 69 -1.39 6.08 -1.04
CA PHE A 69 -1.89 7.46 -0.94
C PHE A 69 -2.05 8.08 -2.33
N TRP A 70 -1.06 7.90 -3.21
CA TRP A 70 -1.08 8.44 -4.56
C TRP A 70 -2.25 7.87 -5.38
N LEU A 71 -2.45 6.56 -5.36
CA LEU A 71 -3.57 5.88 -6.04
C LEU A 71 -4.92 6.40 -5.54
N ALA A 72 -5.10 6.47 -4.21
CA ALA A 72 -6.33 6.98 -3.62
C ALA A 72 -6.57 8.46 -3.98
N ASP A 73 -5.51 9.25 -4.18
CA ASP A 73 -5.64 10.62 -4.64
C ASP A 73 -6.11 10.72 -6.09
N GLN A 74 -5.52 9.92 -6.99
CA GLN A 74 -5.97 9.83 -8.38
C GLN A 74 -7.44 9.38 -8.47
N GLU A 75 -7.86 8.43 -7.65
CA GLU A 75 -9.24 7.93 -7.60
C GLU A 75 -10.23 9.01 -7.11
N ARG A 76 -9.83 9.82 -6.11
CA ARG A 76 -10.63 10.98 -5.67
C ARG A 76 -10.76 12.02 -6.77
N GLN A 77 -9.65 12.34 -7.46
CA GLN A 77 -9.65 13.28 -8.58
C GLN A 77 -10.60 12.80 -9.70
N LEU A 78 -10.52 11.52 -10.07
CA LEU A 78 -11.43 10.89 -11.03
C LEU A 78 -12.89 11.01 -10.58
N ALA A 79 -13.20 10.75 -9.30
CA ALA A 79 -14.56 10.86 -8.76
C ALA A 79 -15.14 12.29 -8.84
N THR A 80 -14.27 13.31 -8.86
CA THR A 80 -14.67 14.71 -9.04
C THR A 80 -14.71 15.17 -10.51
N GLY A 81 -14.45 14.27 -11.46
CA GLY A 81 -14.45 14.57 -12.90
C GLY A 81 -13.18 15.29 -13.38
N ALA A 82 -12.09 15.25 -12.59
CA ALA A 82 -10.80 15.78 -13.02
C ALA A 82 -10.15 14.90 -14.09
N GLU A 83 -9.12 15.42 -14.74
CA GLU A 83 -8.30 14.66 -15.68
C GLU A 83 -7.67 13.44 -14.98
N PHE A 84 -7.76 12.27 -15.61
CA PHE A 84 -7.30 11.02 -15.04
C PHE A 84 -6.49 10.23 -16.06
N ASP A 85 -5.23 9.97 -15.72
CA ASP A 85 -4.33 9.15 -16.52
C ASP A 85 -4.40 7.69 -16.04
N VAL A 86 -5.26 6.92 -16.71
CA VAL A 86 -5.42 5.48 -16.43
C VAL A 86 -4.11 4.72 -16.61
N GLY A 87 -3.22 5.15 -17.51
CA GLY A 87 -1.95 4.49 -17.75
C GLY A 87 -1.01 4.61 -16.56
N LYS A 88 -0.87 5.81 -15.99
CA LYS A 88 -0.10 6.03 -14.75
C LYS A 88 -0.72 5.30 -13.57
N TRP A 89 -2.05 5.31 -13.46
CA TRP A 89 -2.75 4.60 -12.39
C TRP A 89 -2.48 3.08 -12.44
N VAL A 90 -2.62 2.45 -13.61
CA VAL A 90 -2.35 1.01 -13.80
C VAL A 90 -0.89 0.67 -13.44
N GLN A 91 0.07 1.51 -13.86
CA GLN A 91 1.48 1.30 -13.54
C GLN A 91 1.77 1.38 -12.03
N ALA A 92 1.19 2.35 -11.33
CA ALA A 92 1.30 2.47 -9.88
C ALA A 92 0.64 1.29 -9.16
N ALA A 93 -0.56 0.87 -9.58
CA ALA A 93 -1.28 -0.26 -9.01
C ALA A 93 -0.51 -1.59 -9.19
N ASN A 94 0.08 -1.82 -10.36
CA ASN A 94 0.92 -3.00 -10.61
C ASN A 94 2.22 -2.96 -9.80
N SER A 95 2.83 -1.78 -9.66
CA SER A 95 4.01 -1.59 -8.82
C SER A 95 3.72 -1.90 -7.37
N LEU A 96 2.58 -1.44 -6.84
CA LEU A 96 2.12 -1.72 -5.49
C LEU A 96 1.89 -3.22 -5.26
N GLN A 97 1.17 -3.89 -6.17
CA GLN A 97 0.97 -5.35 -6.13
C GLN A 97 2.30 -6.12 -6.12
N GLY A 98 3.28 -5.69 -6.91
CA GLY A 98 4.62 -6.27 -6.93
C GLY A 98 5.38 -6.08 -5.61
N ILE A 99 5.20 -4.94 -4.93
CA ILE A 99 5.76 -4.72 -3.59
C ILE A 99 5.12 -5.66 -2.57
N TYR A 100 3.81 -5.80 -2.57
CA TYR A 100 3.07 -6.68 -1.66
C TYR A 100 3.48 -8.14 -1.81
N SER A 101 3.58 -8.59 -3.06
CA SER A 101 4.03 -9.95 -3.37
C SER A 101 5.44 -10.22 -2.84
N LYS A 102 6.35 -9.24 -2.89
CA LYS A 102 7.74 -9.35 -2.40
C LYS A 102 7.86 -9.29 -0.89
N LEU A 103 7.00 -8.53 -0.22
CA LEU A 103 6.97 -8.43 1.24
C LEU A 103 6.38 -9.69 1.89
N GLY A 104 5.88 -10.65 1.10
CA GLY A 104 5.31 -11.89 1.63
C GLY A 104 3.82 -11.78 1.95
N LEU A 105 3.13 -10.73 1.47
CA LEU A 105 1.67 -10.73 1.38
C LEU A 105 1.27 -11.70 0.26
N HIS A 106 1.25 -12.98 0.61
CA HIS A 106 0.88 -14.04 -0.31
C HIS A 106 -0.64 -14.02 -0.51
N ARG A 107 -1.06 -14.10 -1.77
CA ARG A 107 -2.46 -14.33 -2.12
C ARG A 107 -2.93 -15.63 -1.46
N VAL A 108 -3.88 -15.52 -0.53
CA VAL A 108 -4.59 -16.69 -0.01
C VAL A 108 -5.59 -17.15 -1.08
N ALA A 109 -5.35 -18.31 -1.67
CA ALA A 109 -6.32 -18.91 -2.57
C ALA A 109 -7.59 -19.24 -1.77
N LYS A 110 -8.76 -18.82 -2.28
CA LYS A 110 -10.03 -19.23 -1.69
C LYS A 110 -10.17 -20.74 -1.89
N ASP A 111 -10.57 -21.44 -0.84
CA ASP A 111 -10.97 -22.85 -0.94
C ASP A 111 -12.27 -22.92 -1.75
N VAL A 112 -12.13 -23.14 -3.06
CA VAL A 112 -13.23 -23.26 -4.00
C VAL A 112 -13.46 -24.73 -4.32
N PRO A 113 -14.70 -25.23 -4.21
CA PRO A 113 -14.99 -26.62 -4.54
C PRO A 113 -14.55 -26.91 -5.97
N THR A 114 -13.94 -28.08 -6.19
CA THR A 114 -13.66 -28.53 -7.54
C THR A 114 -14.97 -28.70 -8.32
N LEU A 115 -14.91 -28.64 -9.65
CA LEU A 115 -16.08 -28.87 -10.49
C LEU A 115 -16.77 -30.21 -10.16
N ALA A 116 -15.98 -31.25 -9.88
CA ALA A 116 -16.48 -32.55 -9.45
C ALA A 116 -17.21 -32.49 -8.10
N THR A 117 -16.64 -31.80 -7.11
CA THR A 117 -17.26 -31.60 -5.79
C THR A 117 -18.57 -30.80 -5.90
N TYR A 118 -18.61 -29.80 -6.79
CA TYR A 118 -19.80 -28.99 -7.03
C TYR A 118 -20.93 -29.81 -7.68
N ILE A 119 -20.61 -30.63 -8.69
CA ILE A 119 -21.59 -31.50 -9.37
C ILE A 119 -22.15 -32.54 -8.40
N ALA A 120 -21.31 -33.25 -7.63
CA ALA A 120 -21.77 -34.23 -6.66
C ALA A 120 -22.69 -33.63 -5.58
N SER A 121 -22.43 -32.39 -5.16
CA SER A 121 -23.28 -31.67 -4.20
C SER A 121 -24.66 -31.26 -4.75
N LYS A 122 -24.80 -31.21 -6.09
CA LYS A 122 -26.05 -30.89 -6.79
C LYS A 122 -26.89 -32.15 -7.06
N GLU A 123 -26.24 -33.28 -7.34
CA GLU A 123 -26.91 -34.57 -7.60
C GLU A 123 -27.49 -35.18 -6.31
N GLY A 124 -26.81 -35.03 -5.16
CA GLY A 124 -27.30 -35.52 -3.86
C GLY A 124 -28.47 -34.74 -3.24
N LYS A 125 -29.07 -33.78 -3.97
CA LYS A 125 -30.22 -32.97 -3.52
C LYS A 125 -31.51 -33.24 -4.31
N GLN A 126 -31.57 -34.32 -5.10
CA GLN A 126 -32.77 -34.80 -5.77
C GLN A 126 -33.36 -36.01 -5.06
#